data_AF-A0AA91SY43-F1
#
_entry.id   AF-A0AA91SY43-F1
#
_cell.length_a   1.000
_cell.length_b   1.000
_cell.length_c   1.000
_cell.angle_alpha   90.00
_cell.angle_beta   90.00
_cell.angle_gamma   90.00
#
_symmetry.space_group_name_H-M   'P 1'
#
loop_
_entity.id
_entity.type
_entity.pdbx_description
1 polymer ?
#
loop_
_entity_poly.entity_id
_entity_poly.type
_entity_poly.pdbx_seq_one_letter_code
_entity_poly.pdbx_strand_id
1 'polypeptide(L)'
;MKKGVGYLVCVTLLSTTMLATMLATMLATTSVLAEETIDTTTNTTMNKQTIMSTYTEEQTKSSTVTEEDQVNEEVQTTIVTGEQVTVEPPVKEGQAEAEATEAPKEELQEGGSSLYARSAIQSSVQTFPMYRLFNPYSGEHFYTRDTGERDKLRKIGWNYEGVGWQAPTTGAPVYRLYNRYNGEHFYTLNAKERDNITKYGWKYEGIGWYSYTGTNGIPVSRLYSKRVNWHHYTLDENEKNVISKQGWNYEGVGWYAVGNGQQTNDDYKLLGVKNYNQYALGAPSGCEGASLLQALQYKGKITNWSLTQFLNTIPKSTNGNPNTGFVGSPFVENSWTYSAIYPAPLTTWGQKYGNVQNISGSSMNILLNEVKSGNPIVAWVTINFQPIRWGNWNFGVAANNNHAVTLDGYNKGSNQVHVSDPISGSYWLSRTTFENIYNARKYAVVVK
;
A
#
# COMPACT_ATOMS: atom_id res chain seq x y z
N MET A 1 -52.03 31.81 15.58
CA MET A 1 -50.78 31.14 15.13
C MET A 1 -49.57 31.83 15.77
N LYS A 2 -48.36 31.25 15.66
CA LYS A 2 -47.19 31.42 16.55
C LYS A 2 -46.70 32.88 16.81
N LYS A 3 -46.31 33.15 18.08
CA LYS A 3 -45.41 34.22 18.56
C LYS A 3 -43.93 33.77 18.34
N GLY A 4 -42.84 34.56 18.41
CA GLY A 4 -42.55 35.99 18.65
C GLY A 4 -41.10 36.27 18.13
N VAL A 5 -40.63 37.52 17.93
CA VAL A 5 -39.85 38.37 18.88
C VAL A 5 -38.77 37.59 19.67
N GLY A 6 -37.48 37.96 19.75
CA GLY A 6 -36.73 39.15 19.30
C GLY A 6 -35.19 39.00 19.45
N TYR A 7 -34.44 40.11 19.37
CA TYR A 7 -32.97 40.19 19.15
C TYR A 7 -32.03 40.01 20.39
N LEU A 8 -30.75 39.74 20.08
CA LEU A 8 -29.49 40.19 20.74
C LEU A 8 -28.80 39.39 21.91
N VAL A 9 -27.57 38.91 21.59
CA VAL A 9 -26.30 38.86 22.36
C VAL A 9 -26.31 38.81 23.91
N CYS A 10 -25.67 37.78 24.51
CA CYS A 10 -24.64 37.95 25.56
C CYS A 10 -23.76 36.70 25.77
N VAL A 11 -22.58 36.87 26.37
CA VAL A 11 -21.59 35.84 26.74
C VAL A 11 -21.61 35.57 28.24
N THR A 12 -21.52 34.32 28.69
CA THR A 12 -21.04 33.98 30.05
C THR A 12 -20.22 32.69 30.09
N LEU A 13 -19.13 32.72 30.87
CA LEU A 13 -18.38 31.54 31.30
C LEU A 13 -19.21 30.69 32.28
N LEU A 14 -18.82 29.43 32.47
CA LEU A 14 -18.89 28.77 33.78
C LEU A 14 -17.79 27.71 33.90
N SER A 15 -17.31 27.50 35.13
CA SER A 15 -16.02 26.89 35.42
C SER A 15 -16.08 25.88 36.56
N THR A 16 -15.13 24.93 36.53
CA THR A 16 -14.53 24.21 37.69
C THR A 16 -15.34 23.19 38.51
N THR A 17 -14.59 22.16 38.95
CA THR A 17 -14.89 21.12 39.98
C THR A 17 -15.81 19.96 39.57
N MET A 18 -15.57 18.69 39.96
CA MET A 18 -14.43 18.12 40.70
C MET A 18 -14.15 16.64 40.35
N LEU A 19 -13.05 16.13 40.91
CA LEU A 19 -12.40 14.82 40.65
C LEU A 19 -12.91 13.70 41.59
N ALA A 20 -12.46 12.46 41.33
CA ALA A 20 -12.62 11.21 42.12
C ALA A 20 -13.96 10.46 41.93
N THR A 21 -14.01 9.13 41.92
CA THR A 21 -13.11 8.12 42.55
C THR A 21 -12.65 6.99 41.60
N MET A 22 -11.62 6.26 42.03
CA MET A 22 -11.04 5.09 41.35
C MET A 22 -10.92 3.92 42.33
N LEU A 23 -11.03 2.68 41.84
CA LEU A 23 -10.72 1.38 42.50
C LEU A 23 -11.52 0.98 43.77
N ALA A 24 -12.11 -0.24 43.75
CA ALA A 24 -11.67 -1.39 44.56
C ALA A 24 -12.55 -2.66 44.34
N THR A 25 -11.89 -3.83 44.15
CA THR A 25 -12.16 -5.20 44.70
C THR A 25 -13.60 -5.69 44.97
N MET A 26 -14.00 -6.98 44.89
CA MET A 26 -13.54 -8.29 44.39
C MET A 26 -14.53 -9.34 44.99
N LEU A 27 -14.75 -10.49 44.33
CA LEU A 27 -15.34 -11.75 44.82
C LEU A 27 -16.71 -11.78 45.58
N ALA A 28 -17.65 -12.59 45.06
CA ALA A 28 -18.31 -13.68 45.82
C ALA A 28 -19.08 -14.66 44.91
N THR A 29 -19.25 -15.89 45.39
CA THR A 29 -19.97 -17.03 44.77
C THR A 29 -20.92 -17.65 45.82
N THR A 30 -21.87 -18.56 45.58
CA THR A 30 -22.09 -19.63 44.57
C THR A 30 -23.60 -19.93 44.37
N SER A 31 -23.93 -20.89 43.48
CA SER A 31 -25.03 -21.89 43.64
C SER A 31 -26.43 -21.50 43.09
N VAL A 32 -27.31 -22.41 42.62
CA VAL A 32 -27.25 -23.88 42.45
C VAL A 32 -28.34 -24.36 41.45
N LEU A 33 -28.13 -25.51 40.77
CA LEU A 33 -29.07 -26.44 40.06
C LEU A 33 -30.22 -25.84 39.19
N ALA A 34 -30.37 -26.12 37.89
CA ALA A 34 -30.50 -27.41 37.16
C ALA A 34 -31.86 -28.11 37.33
N GLU A 35 -32.67 -28.14 36.26
CA GLU A 35 -33.42 -29.33 35.85
C GLU A 35 -33.78 -29.29 34.36
N GLU A 36 -33.94 -30.48 33.77
CA GLU A 36 -34.03 -30.77 32.34
C GLU A 36 -35.35 -31.48 32.06
N THR A 37 -36.11 -31.07 31.04
CA THR A 37 -37.17 -31.92 30.45
C THR A 37 -37.22 -31.77 28.94
N ILE A 38 -36.93 -32.87 28.26
CA ILE A 38 -37.25 -33.11 26.86
C ILE A 38 -38.63 -33.78 26.83
N ASP A 39 -39.52 -33.39 25.92
CA ASP A 39 -40.50 -34.33 25.40
C ASP A 39 -40.76 -34.10 23.89
N THR A 40 -41.12 -35.19 23.21
CA THR A 40 -41.17 -35.35 21.76
C THR A 40 -42.37 -36.19 21.39
N THR A 41 -43.27 -35.73 20.49
CA THR A 41 -44.10 -36.66 19.70
C THR A 41 -44.75 -36.03 18.43
N THR A 42 -44.28 -36.50 17.27
CA THR A 42 -45.05 -37.03 16.10
C THR A 42 -46.21 -36.29 15.41
N ASN A 43 -46.01 -36.08 14.09
CA ASN A 43 -46.86 -36.46 12.94
C ASN A 43 -48.41 -36.37 12.98
N THR A 44 -49.03 -35.80 11.92
CA THR A 44 -49.69 -36.57 10.81
C THR A 44 -50.41 -35.67 9.75
N THR A 45 -49.88 -35.70 8.52
CA THR A 45 -50.49 -35.76 7.16
C THR A 45 -51.91 -35.23 6.78
N MET A 46 -51.97 -34.64 5.55
CA MET A 46 -53.12 -34.50 4.59
C MET A 46 -54.22 -33.43 4.83
N ASN A 47 -54.94 -32.87 3.82
CA ASN A 47 -54.75 -32.61 2.36
C ASN A 47 -55.98 -31.79 1.82
N LYS A 48 -55.84 -31.09 0.66
CA LYS A 48 -56.88 -30.38 -0.16
C LYS A 48 -57.60 -29.17 0.51
N GLN A 49 -57.97 -28.08 -0.17
CA GLN A 49 -58.63 -27.97 -1.48
C GLN A 49 -58.57 -26.55 -2.12
N THR A 50 -58.02 -26.47 -3.33
CA THR A 50 -58.48 -25.76 -4.55
C THR A 50 -59.46 -24.56 -4.49
N ILE A 51 -59.09 -23.43 -5.10
CA ILE A 51 -59.93 -22.63 -6.05
C ILE A 51 -59.07 -22.16 -7.25
N MET A 52 -59.67 -22.11 -8.44
CA MET A 52 -59.09 -21.83 -9.78
C MET A 52 -59.27 -20.38 -10.26
N SER A 53 -58.38 -19.91 -11.15
CA SER A 53 -58.64 -18.95 -12.26
C SER A 53 -57.30 -18.43 -12.87
N THR A 54 -57.09 -18.21 -14.18
CA THR A 54 -57.41 -18.96 -15.43
C THR A 54 -56.67 -18.32 -16.62
N TYR A 55 -56.05 -19.11 -17.51
CA TYR A 55 -55.57 -18.79 -18.89
C TYR A 55 -54.54 -17.63 -19.07
N THR A 56 -53.67 -17.56 -20.10
CA THR A 56 -53.58 -18.33 -21.37
C THR A 56 -52.10 -18.49 -21.79
N GLU A 57 -51.75 -19.57 -22.50
CA GLU A 57 -50.47 -19.72 -23.23
C GLU A 57 -50.61 -19.27 -24.70
N GLU A 58 -49.51 -18.87 -25.33
CA GLU A 58 -49.37 -18.90 -26.80
C GLU A 58 -47.96 -19.36 -27.20
N GLN A 59 -47.88 -20.24 -28.20
CA GLN A 59 -46.66 -20.87 -28.68
C GLN A 59 -46.07 -20.14 -29.90
N THR A 60 -44.73 -20.14 -30.02
CA THR A 60 -44.01 -20.37 -31.30
C THR A 60 -42.56 -20.74 -30.94
N LYS A 61 -42.03 -21.93 -31.22
CA LYS A 61 -41.83 -22.71 -32.46
C LYS A 61 -40.41 -22.56 -32.98
N SER A 62 -39.64 -23.64 -32.86
CA SER A 62 -38.29 -23.83 -33.41
C SER A 62 -38.27 -23.79 -34.95
N SER A 63 -37.18 -23.30 -35.55
CA SER A 63 -36.67 -23.78 -36.83
C SER A 63 -35.17 -23.46 -36.98
N THR A 64 -34.37 -24.50 -37.18
CA THR A 64 -32.96 -24.46 -37.61
C THR A 64 -32.84 -24.08 -39.09
N VAL A 65 -31.83 -23.27 -39.43
CA VAL A 65 -31.23 -23.25 -40.78
C VAL A 65 -29.71 -23.24 -40.63
N THR A 66 -29.07 -24.14 -41.35
CA THR A 66 -27.61 -24.27 -41.54
C THR A 66 -27.25 -23.87 -42.95
N GLU A 67 -26.17 -23.11 -43.12
CA GLU A 67 -25.25 -23.03 -44.28
C GLU A 67 -24.24 -21.93 -43.87
N GLU A 68 -23.02 -22.30 -43.46
CA GLU A 68 -21.85 -22.48 -44.33
C GLU A 68 -21.55 -21.24 -45.20
N ASP A 69 -20.67 -20.37 -44.70
CA ASP A 69 -19.91 -19.44 -45.52
C ASP A 69 -18.42 -19.61 -45.19
N GLN A 70 -17.61 -19.85 -46.22
CA GLN A 70 -16.21 -20.23 -46.10
C GLN A 70 -15.35 -19.01 -45.74
N VAL A 71 -14.76 -18.98 -44.54
CA VAL A 71 -13.72 -17.99 -44.21
C VAL A 71 -12.40 -18.45 -44.82
N ASN A 72 -12.00 -17.79 -45.90
CA ASN A 72 -10.74 -17.99 -46.60
C ASN A 72 -9.54 -17.72 -45.65
N GLU A 73 -8.72 -18.73 -45.36
CA GLU A 73 -7.54 -18.61 -44.51
C GLU A 73 -6.40 -17.85 -45.21
N GLU A 74 -6.38 -16.52 -45.09
CA GLU A 74 -5.17 -15.76 -45.44
C GLU A 74 -4.09 -15.90 -44.36
N VAL A 75 -3.21 -16.88 -44.56
CA VAL A 75 -2.01 -17.11 -43.74
C VAL A 75 -1.07 -15.90 -43.82
N GLN A 76 -1.07 -15.06 -42.78
CA GLN A 76 -0.14 -13.94 -42.67
C GLN A 76 1.26 -14.42 -42.29
N THR A 77 2.15 -14.50 -43.29
CA THR A 77 3.58 -14.74 -43.05
C THR A 77 4.36 -13.42 -42.95
N THR A 78 5.26 -13.31 -41.98
CA THR A 78 6.19 -12.18 -41.84
C THR A 78 7.61 -12.71 -41.73
N ILE A 79 8.57 -12.05 -42.36
CA ILE A 79 9.98 -12.47 -42.37
C ILE A 79 10.74 -11.82 -41.21
N VAL A 80 11.42 -12.64 -40.40
CA VAL A 80 12.40 -12.18 -39.40
C VAL A 80 13.73 -12.86 -39.68
N THR A 81 14.78 -12.06 -39.92
CA THR A 81 16.16 -12.55 -40.17
C THR A 81 16.32 -13.62 -41.26
N GLY A 82 15.40 -13.67 -42.24
CA GLY A 82 15.46 -14.58 -43.38
C GLY A 82 14.73 -15.92 -43.20
N GLU A 83 14.05 -16.14 -42.07
CA GLU A 83 13.24 -17.33 -41.82
C GLU A 83 11.75 -16.95 -41.69
N GLN A 84 10.87 -17.84 -42.16
CA GLN A 84 9.43 -17.62 -42.26
C GLN A 84 8.73 -18.39 -41.13
N VAL A 85 8.00 -17.66 -40.26
CA VAL A 85 7.34 -18.25 -39.07
C VAL A 85 5.83 -18.05 -39.17
N THR A 86 5.09 -19.14 -39.00
CA THR A 86 3.62 -19.16 -38.98
C THR A 86 3.09 -18.66 -37.63
N VAL A 87 2.06 -17.80 -37.66
CA VAL A 87 1.32 -17.35 -36.48
C VAL A 87 -0.02 -18.05 -36.38
N GLU A 88 -0.30 -18.71 -35.26
CA GLU A 88 -1.60 -19.32 -34.99
C GLU A 88 -2.58 -18.28 -34.40
N PRO A 89 -3.87 -18.28 -34.81
CA PRO A 89 -4.86 -17.36 -34.29
C PRO A 89 -5.34 -17.74 -32.87
N PRO A 90 -5.69 -16.76 -32.02
CA PRO A 90 -6.17 -17.04 -30.66
C PRO A 90 -7.61 -17.58 -30.66
N VAL A 91 -7.80 -18.77 -30.11
CA VAL A 91 -9.13 -19.37 -29.87
C VAL A 91 -9.65 -18.96 -28.49
N LYS A 92 -10.91 -18.51 -28.41
CA LYS A 92 -11.56 -18.11 -27.15
C LYS A 92 -12.38 -19.25 -26.54
N GLU A 93 -11.90 -19.80 -25.43
CA GLU A 93 -12.74 -20.39 -24.37
C GLU A 93 -12.32 -19.78 -23.03
N GLY A 94 -13.26 -19.67 -22.07
CA GLY A 94 -12.98 -19.13 -20.72
C GLY A 94 -13.94 -18.06 -20.20
N GLN A 95 -14.85 -17.52 -21.02
CA GLN A 95 -15.78 -16.44 -20.63
C GLN A 95 -16.67 -16.82 -19.42
N ALA A 96 -16.99 -18.11 -19.24
CA ALA A 96 -17.86 -18.61 -18.18
C ALA A 96 -17.28 -18.50 -16.75
N GLU A 97 -15.96 -18.47 -16.56
CA GLU A 97 -15.38 -18.29 -15.21
C GLU A 97 -15.32 -16.81 -14.78
N ALA A 98 -15.37 -15.87 -15.74
CA ALA A 98 -15.33 -14.43 -15.47
C ALA A 98 -16.72 -13.83 -15.18
N GLU A 99 -17.81 -14.44 -15.68
CA GLU A 99 -19.18 -13.92 -15.54
C GLU A 99 -19.87 -14.30 -14.21
N ALA A 100 -19.24 -15.14 -13.38
CA ALA A 100 -19.88 -15.71 -12.19
C ALA A 100 -19.80 -14.85 -10.90
N THR A 101 -19.15 -13.68 -10.90
CA THR A 101 -19.03 -12.82 -9.70
C THR A 101 -19.13 -11.33 -10.00
N GLU A 102 -20.30 -10.73 -9.73
CA GLU A 102 -20.48 -9.26 -9.72
C GLU A 102 -20.02 -8.62 -8.40
N ALA A 103 -19.25 -7.53 -8.51
CA ALA A 103 -18.97 -6.57 -7.44
C ALA A 103 -18.69 -5.19 -8.10
N PRO A 104 -18.88 -4.05 -7.40
CA PRO A 104 -19.27 -2.80 -8.04
C PRO A 104 -18.14 -2.06 -8.75
N LYS A 105 -18.49 -1.39 -9.86
CA LYS A 105 -17.67 -0.37 -10.50
C LYS A 105 -17.79 0.95 -9.74
N GLU A 106 -16.66 1.54 -9.36
CA GLU A 106 -16.57 2.93 -8.91
C GLU A 106 -15.52 3.64 -9.77
N GLU A 107 -15.89 4.79 -10.35
CA GLU A 107 -15.19 5.45 -11.47
C GLU A 107 -14.63 6.80 -11.01
N LEU A 108 -13.30 6.98 -11.04
CA LEU A 108 -12.66 8.27 -10.72
C LEU A 108 -11.42 8.60 -11.59
N GLN A 109 -11.69 9.44 -12.60
CA GLN A 109 -10.93 10.60 -13.11
C GLN A 109 -9.38 10.65 -13.03
N GLU A 110 -8.78 10.93 -14.20
CA GLU A 110 -7.34 11.21 -14.40
C GLU A 110 -6.91 12.64 -14.02
N GLY A 111 -5.61 12.85 -13.74
CA GLY A 111 -5.00 14.17 -13.89
C GLY A 111 -3.62 14.41 -13.24
N GLY A 112 -2.61 14.73 -14.08
CA GLY A 112 -1.53 15.67 -13.73
C GLY A 112 -0.13 15.10 -13.45
N SER A 113 0.81 15.32 -14.37
CA SER A 113 2.25 15.02 -14.20
C SER A 113 3.11 16.30 -14.05
N SER A 114 4.23 16.19 -13.32
CA SER A 114 5.36 17.14 -13.32
C SER A 114 6.59 16.36 -12.83
N LEU A 115 7.66 16.18 -13.63
CA LEU A 115 8.78 17.11 -13.84
C LEU A 115 9.53 17.49 -12.53
N TYR A 116 10.85 17.66 -12.65
CA TYR A 116 11.88 17.69 -11.59
C TYR A 116 12.19 16.29 -10.97
N ALA A 117 13.43 15.88 -10.70
CA ALA A 117 14.69 16.63 -10.65
C ALA A 117 15.90 15.83 -11.19
N ARG A 118 16.81 16.54 -11.87
CA ARG A 118 18.24 16.21 -12.00
C ARG A 118 19.02 17.31 -11.26
N SER A 119 19.98 16.97 -10.39
CA SER A 119 21.32 17.60 -10.26
C SER A 119 22.00 17.32 -8.90
N ALA A 120 23.33 17.44 -8.91
CA ALA A 120 24.27 17.61 -7.77
C ALA A 120 24.50 16.43 -6.79
N ILE A 121 25.64 15.76 -6.98
CA ILE A 121 26.37 15.04 -5.92
C ILE A 121 27.39 16.03 -5.33
N GLN A 122 27.22 16.39 -4.06
CA GLN A 122 28.19 17.11 -3.24
C GLN A 122 28.38 16.30 -1.95
N SER A 123 29.61 16.23 -1.43
CA SER A 123 29.97 15.38 -0.27
C SER A 123 28.99 15.53 0.89
N SER A 124 28.10 14.55 1.02
CA SER A 124 26.91 14.66 1.87
C SER A 124 27.27 14.54 3.34
N VAL A 125 26.99 15.58 4.11
CA VAL A 125 26.96 15.49 5.59
C VAL A 125 26.00 14.36 5.96
N GLN A 126 26.45 13.40 6.78
CA GLN A 126 25.58 12.32 7.23
C GLN A 126 24.46 12.87 8.12
N THR A 127 23.23 12.40 7.91
CA THR A 127 22.05 12.86 8.66
C THR A 127 21.23 11.71 9.22
N PHE A 128 20.43 12.04 10.24
CA PHE A 128 19.27 11.28 10.67
C PHE A 128 17.99 12.08 10.35
N PRO A 129 16.92 11.42 9.87
CA PRO A 129 15.62 12.05 9.78
C PRO A 129 15.07 12.34 11.19
N MET A 130 14.50 13.53 11.39
CA MET A 130 13.69 13.84 12.56
C MET A 130 12.21 13.64 12.24
N TYR A 131 11.60 12.60 12.79
CA TYR A 131 10.18 12.31 12.65
C TYR A 131 9.35 13.33 13.42
N ARG A 132 8.34 13.92 12.77
CA ARG A 132 7.35 14.82 13.37
C ARG A 132 6.05 14.06 13.58
N LEU A 133 5.47 14.15 14.78
CA LEU A 133 4.17 13.57 15.09
C LEU A 133 3.28 14.60 15.79
N PHE A 134 2.02 14.68 15.37
CA PHE A 134 1.00 15.53 15.94
C PHE A 134 -0.02 14.71 16.73
N ASN A 135 -0.33 15.14 17.96
CA ASN A 135 -1.39 14.55 18.77
C ASN A 135 -2.71 15.28 18.48
N PRO A 136 -3.71 14.67 17.82
CA PRO A 136 -4.97 15.34 17.49
C PRO A 136 -5.85 15.66 18.71
N TYR A 137 -5.60 15.03 19.87
CA TYR A 137 -6.39 15.23 21.08
C TYR A 137 -5.87 16.38 21.95
N SER A 138 -4.55 16.56 22.01
CA SER A 138 -3.94 17.67 22.73
C SER A 138 -3.67 18.86 21.80
N GLY A 139 -3.06 18.61 20.64
CA GLY A 139 -2.45 19.62 19.77
C GLY A 139 -0.93 19.68 19.88
N GLU A 140 -0.32 18.81 20.68
CA GLU A 140 1.13 18.70 20.87
C GLU A 140 1.82 18.17 19.61
N HIS A 141 3.04 18.67 19.34
CA HIS A 141 3.95 18.07 18.36
C HIS A 141 5.15 17.44 19.06
N PHE A 142 5.46 16.19 18.71
CA PHE A 142 6.61 15.44 19.22
C PHE A 142 7.64 15.20 18.10
N TYR A 143 8.92 15.28 18.47
CA TYR A 143 10.05 15.18 17.54
C TYR A 143 11.04 14.11 18.01
N THR A 144 11.32 13.12 17.15
CA THR A 144 12.27 12.05 17.48
C THR A 144 13.01 11.49 16.27
N ARG A 145 14.23 11.00 16.49
CA ARG A 145 14.98 10.17 15.53
C ARG A 145 14.72 8.67 15.73
N ASP A 146 14.04 8.29 16.82
CA ASP A 146 13.76 6.91 17.18
C ASP A 146 12.48 6.40 16.47
N THR A 147 12.63 5.35 15.67
CA THR A 147 11.52 4.74 14.94
C THR A 147 10.53 4.00 15.85
N GLY A 148 11.00 3.45 16.97
CA GLY A 148 10.17 2.78 17.96
C GLY A 148 9.31 3.76 18.77
N GLU A 149 9.84 4.94 19.13
CA GLU A 149 9.04 6.03 19.70
C GLU A 149 7.95 6.49 18.71
N ARG A 150 8.32 6.76 17.45
CA ARG A 150 7.37 7.11 16.38
C ARG A 150 6.27 6.07 16.23
N ASP A 151 6.63 4.79 16.08
CA ASP A 151 5.66 3.74 15.76
C ASP A 151 4.78 3.37 16.98
N LYS A 152 5.30 3.53 18.20
CA LYS A 152 4.50 3.44 19.44
C LYS A 152 3.45 4.56 19.53
N LEU A 153 3.83 5.80 19.23
CA LEU A 153 2.92 6.95 19.26
C LEU A 153 1.82 6.84 18.19
N ARG A 154 2.18 6.42 16.96
CA ARG A 154 1.20 6.10 15.90
C ARG A 154 0.19 5.04 16.34
N LYS A 155 0.66 3.97 17.00
CA LYS A 155 -0.21 2.90 17.52
C LYS A 155 -1.22 3.39 18.57
N ILE A 156 -0.96 4.51 19.25
CA ILE A 156 -1.87 5.12 20.23
C ILE A 156 -2.59 6.38 19.69
N GLY A 157 -2.66 6.55 18.37
CA GLY A 157 -3.51 7.56 17.73
C GLY A 157 -2.83 8.91 17.45
N TRP A 158 -1.51 9.01 17.49
CA TRP A 158 -0.79 10.21 17.03
C TRP A 158 -0.63 10.17 15.50
N ASN A 159 -0.88 11.31 14.85
CA ASN A 159 -0.68 11.48 13.42
C ASN A 159 0.82 11.63 13.14
N TYR A 160 1.40 10.76 12.31
CA TYR A 160 2.76 10.94 11.81
C TYR A 160 2.74 11.86 10.59
N GLU A 161 3.50 12.95 10.65
CA GLU A 161 3.49 14.02 9.64
C GLU A 161 4.71 13.99 8.70
N GLY A 162 5.51 12.91 8.77
CA GLY A 162 6.73 12.78 7.98
C GLY A 162 7.98 13.26 8.70
N VAL A 163 8.97 13.73 7.94
CA VAL A 163 10.27 14.17 8.46
C VAL A 163 10.28 15.68 8.56
N GLY A 164 10.34 16.22 9.78
CA GLY A 164 10.39 17.66 10.03
C GLY A 164 11.69 18.33 9.57
N TRP A 165 12.83 17.63 9.69
CA TRP A 165 14.13 18.05 9.14
C TRP A 165 15.15 16.91 9.10
N GLN A 166 16.26 17.12 8.38
CA GLN A 166 17.45 16.27 8.44
C GLN A 166 18.44 16.86 9.45
N ALA A 167 18.65 16.16 10.57
CA ALA A 167 19.64 16.54 11.60
C ALA A 167 20.99 15.85 11.31
N PRO A 168 22.15 16.52 11.46
CA PRO A 168 23.45 15.88 11.29
C PRO A 168 23.73 14.81 12.35
N THR A 169 24.62 13.86 12.03
CA THR A 169 25.11 12.86 12.98
C THR A 169 26.02 13.43 14.08
N THR A 170 26.59 14.63 13.85
CA THR A 170 27.50 15.35 14.77
C THR A 170 27.25 16.85 14.73
N GLY A 171 27.57 17.59 15.80
CA GLY A 171 27.46 19.05 15.83
C GLY A 171 27.23 19.58 17.26
N ALA A 172 26.53 20.71 17.40
CA ALA A 172 26.16 21.23 18.72
C ALA A 172 24.95 20.43 19.28
N PRO A 173 24.99 19.95 20.54
CA PRO A 173 23.96 19.03 21.05
C PRO A 173 22.62 19.71 21.35
N VAL A 174 21.53 19.17 20.79
CA VAL A 174 20.16 19.54 21.17
C VAL A 174 19.68 18.60 22.28
N TYR A 175 19.47 19.19 23.47
CA TYR A 175 19.04 18.48 24.68
C TYR A 175 17.54 18.23 24.66
N ARG A 176 17.12 16.98 24.97
CA ARG A 176 15.71 16.60 25.14
C ARG A 176 15.36 16.57 26.64
N LEU A 177 14.24 17.20 26.99
CA LEU A 177 13.68 17.19 28.34
C LEU A 177 12.21 16.75 28.29
N TYR A 178 11.77 15.99 29.28
CA TYR A 178 10.41 15.45 29.39
C TYR A 178 9.73 15.90 30.68
N ASN A 179 8.49 16.38 30.55
CA ASN A 179 7.63 16.73 31.67
C ASN A 179 6.63 15.60 31.99
N ARG A 180 6.88 14.89 33.09
CA ARG A 180 6.04 13.77 33.55
C ARG A 180 4.60 14.13 33.93
N TYR A 181 4.25 15.41 34.03
CA TYR A 181 2.94 15.88 34.51
C TYR A 181 1.96 16.22 33.39
N ASN A 182 2.45 16.75 32.26
CA ASN A 182 1.62 17.11 31.09
C ASN A 182 1.99 16.34 29.82
N GLY A 183 3.07 15.54 29.81
CA GLY A 183 3.55 14.80 28.65
C GLY A 183 4.54 15.56 27.75
N GLU A 184 4.71 16.86 27.98
CA GLU A 184 5.43 17.77 27.07
C GLU A 184 6.91 17.40 26.93
N HIS A 185 7.41 17.48 25.70
CA HIS A 185 8.83 17.43 25.39
C HIS A 185 9.37 18.80 24.98
N PHE A 186 10.48 19.20 25.62
CA PHE A 186 11.19 20.44 25.33
C PHE A 186 12.58 20.15 24.75
N TYR A 187 13.00 20.98 23.78
CA TYR A 187 14.22 20.78 23.01
C TYR A 187 15.01 22.09 22.93
N THR A 188 16.30 22.05 23.31
CA THR A 188 17.13 23.26 23.32
C THR A 188 18.61 22.99 23.06
N LEU A 189 19.28 23.91 22.36
CA LEU A 189 20.75 24.00 22.31
C LEU A 189 21.36 24.60 23.59
N ASN A 190 20.57 25.30 24.41
CA ASN A 190 21.07 26.04 25.55
C ASN A 190 21.14 25.16 26.81
N ALA A 191 22.37 24.78 27.18
CA ALA A 191 22.64 24.01 28.40
C ALA A 191 22.09 24.68 29.67
N LYS A 192 22.04 26.02 29.73
CA LYS A 192 21.47 26.74 30.89
C LYS A 192 19.94 26.67 30.94
N GLU A 193 19.26 26.64 29.79
CA GLU A 193 17.81 26.38 29.74
C GLU A 193 17.54 24.96 30.25
N ARG A 194 18.24 23.94 29.72
CA ARG A 194 18.18 22.55 30.23
C ARG A 194 18.36 22.50 31.74
N ASP A 195 19.46 23.04 32.26
CA ASP A 195 19.80 22.94 33.69
C ASP A 195 18.78 23.64 34.60
N ASN A 196 18.19 24.75 34.15
CA ASN A 196 17.14 25.42 34.89
C ASN A 196 15.82 24.65 34.84
N ILE A 197 15.40 24.17 33.66
CA ILE A 197 14.17 23.39 33.50
C ILE A 197 14.24 22.06 34.29
N THR A 198 15.42 21.41 34.35
CA THR A 198 15.65 20.23 35.19
C THR A 198 15.48 20.54 36.69
N LYS A 199 15.92 21.71 37.19
CA LYS A 199 15.67 22.11 38.60
C LYS A 199 14.18 22.27 38.91
N TYR A 200 13.36 22.61 37.91
CA TYR A 200 11.90 22.69 38.02
C TYR A 200 11.20 21.33 37.82
N GLY A 201 11.91 20.21 37.97
CA GLY A 201 11.34 18.85 38.05
C GLY A 201 11.14 18.14 36.72
N TRP A 202 11.59 18.72 35.61
CA TRP A 202 11.61 18.03 34.31
C TRP A 202 12.75 17.01 34.27
N LYS A 203 12.51 15.88 33.61
CA LYS A 203 13.52 14.85 33.39
C LYS A 203 14.39 15.22 32.18
N TYR A 204 15.68 15.41 32.38
CA TYR A 204 16.64 15.44 31.26
C TYR A 204 16.80 14.02 30.68
N GLU A 205 16.62 13.88 29.37
CA GLU A 205 16.64 12.59 28.67
C GLU A 205 17.89 12.36 27.81
N GLY A 206 18.82 13.33 27.80
CA GLY A 206 20.04 13.27 27.01
C GLY A 206 20.00 14.13 25.75
N ILE A 207 20.89 13.81 24.81
CA ILE A 207 20.98 14.46 23.51
C ILE A 207 19.98 13.80 22.57
N GLY A 208 18.99 14.55 22.11
CA GLY A 208 18.04 14.06 21.09
C GLY A 208 18.71 13.92 19.73
N TRP A 209 19.39 14.99 19.30
CA TRP A 209 20.13 15.10 18.04
C TRP A 209 21.15 16.24 18.12
N TYR A 210 21.81 16.56 17.00
CA TYR A 210 22.74 17.68 16.89
C TYR A 210 22.21 18.77 15.95
N SER A 211 22.60 20.02 16.19
CA SER A 211 22.48 21.13 15.24
C SER A 211 23.66 21.11 14.29
N TYR A 212 23.39 21.43 13.02
CA TYR A 212 24.43 21.73 12.05
C TYR A 212 25.20 23.00 12.45
N THR A 213 26.49 23.01 12.11
CA THR A 213 27.46 24.07 12.45
C THR A 213 28.20 24.61 11.22
N GLY A 214 27.89 24.10 10.01
CA GLY A 214 28.42 24.63 8.76
C GLY A 214 27.66 25.87 8.27
N THR A 215 28.23 26.55 7.29
CA THR A 215 27.78 27.89 6.82
C THR A 215 26.40 27.92 6.16
N ASN A 216 25.86 26.77 5.75
CA ASN A 216 24.60 26.68 5.00
C ASN A 216 23.49 25.97 5.80
N GLY A 217 23.45 26.15 7.12
CA GLY A 217 22.43 25.55 7.97
C GLY A 217 21.03 26.13 7.76
N ILE A 218 20.02 25.26 7.69
CA ILE A 218 18.62 25.67 7.51
C ILE A 218 17.98 25.92 8.89
N PRO A 219 17.47 27.13 9.19
CA PRO A 219 17.05 27.50 10.55
C PRO A 219 15.71 26.85 10.95
N VAL A 220 15.73 26.06 12.03
CA VAL A 220 14.51 25.55 12.66
C VAL A 220 13.98 26.60 13.64
N SER A 221 12.83 27.18 13.34
CA SER A 221 12.14 28.19 14.13
C SER A 221 11.51 27.59 15.38
N ARG A 222 11.73 28.19 16.55
CA ARG A 222 11.06 27.88 17.83
C ARG A 222 9.92 28.86 18.06
N LEU A 223 8.73 28.34 18.37
CA LEU A 223 7.56 29.13 18.77
C LEU A 223 7.03 28.63 20.11
N TYR A 224 6.49 29.51 20.94
CA TYR A 224 5.92 29.18 22.26
C TYR A 224 4.52 29.77 22.46
N SER A 225 3.58 28.92 22.89
CA SER A 225 2.22 29.34 23.27
C SER A 225 2.03 29.37 24.77
N LYS A 226 1.82 30.56 25.32
CA LYS A 226 1.38 30.76 26.71
C LYS A 226 -0.02 30.20 27.01
N ARG A 227 -0.83 29.89 25.98
CA ARG A 227 -2.21 29.40 26.15
C ARG A 227 -2.28 27.91 26.45
N VAL A 228 -1.49 27.10 25.75
CA VAL A 228 -1.41 25.63 25.93
C VAL A 228 -0.12 25.19 26.63
N ASN A 229 0.79 26.13 26.89
CA ASN A 229 2.14 25.89 27.42
C ASN A 229 2.90 24.83 26.61
N TRP A 230 3.00 25.03 25.29
CA TRP A 230 3.79 24.16 24.40
C TRP A 230 4.70 24.94 23.48
N HIS A 231 5.71 24.24 23.00
CA HIS A 231 6.66 24.69 22.00
C HIS A 231 6.40 24.00 20.65
N HIS A 232 6.58 24.73 19.56
CA HIS A 232 6.52 24.21 18.19
C HIS A 232 7.83 24.51 17.46
N TYR A 233 8.27 23.59 16.60
CA TYR A 233 9.59 23.62 15.96
C TYR A 233 9.44 23.31 14.47
N THR A 234 9.75 24.28 13.61
CA THR A 234 9.49 24.14 12.17
C THR A 234 10.54 24.76 11.26
N LEU A 235 10.73 24.13 10.10
CA LEU A 235 11.43 24.72 8.95
C LEU A 235 10.49 25.48 8.01
N ASP A 236 9.16 25.29 8.13
CA ASP A 236 8.20 25.94 7.26
C ASP A 236 7.92 27.38 7.74
N GLU A 237 8.41 28.32 6.94
CA GLU A 237 8.20 29.75 7.11
C GLU A 237 6.71 30.12 7.08
N ASN A 238 5.88 29.44 6.28
CA ASN A 238 4.44 29.66 6.24
C ASN A 238 3.75 29.12 7.51
N GLU A 239 4.09 27.90 7.95
CA GLU A 239 3.60 27.33 9.22
C GLU A 239 3.93 28.25 10.41
N LYS A 240 5.18 28.73 10.51
CA LYS A 240 5.60 29.75 11.49
C LYS A 240 4.70 31.00 11.41
N ASN A 241 4.53 31.56 10.22
CA ASN A 241 3.78 32.80 10.02
C ASN A 241 2.27 32.65 10.31
N VAL A 242 1.69 31.48 10.06
CA VAL A 242 0.29 31.16 10.42
C VAL A 242 0.16 30.98 11.94
N ILE A 243 1.03 30.20 12.57
CA ILE A 243 1.00 29.91 14.01
C ILE A 243 1.27 31.18 14.82
N SER A 244 2.18 32.07 14.38
CA SER A 244 2.36 33.39 15.00
C SER A 244 1.12 34.28 14.93
N LYS A 245 0.39 34.30 13.80
CA LYS A 245 -0.89 35.02 13.68
C LYS A 245 -1.97 34.47 14.63
N GLN A 246 -1.88 33.20 15.01
CA GLN A 246 -2.77 32.57 16.01
C GLN A 246 -2.38 32.89 17.47
N GLY A 247 -1.35 33.71 17.70
CA GLY A 247 -0.96 34.19 19.03
C GLY A 247 0.17 33.41 19.70
N TRP A 248 0.90 32.58 18.96
CA TRP A 248 2.15 31.99 19.44
C TRP A 248 3.31 32.98 19.29
N ASN A 249 4.18 33.03 20.28
CA ASN A 249 5.35 33.90 20.26
C ASN A 249 6.48 33.21 19.49
N TYR A 250 7.02 33.84 18.44
CA TYR A 250 8.27 33.38 17.82
C TYR A 250 9.45 33.72 18.73
N GLU A 251 10.24 32.72 19.10
CA GLU A 251 11.35 32.87 20.05
C GLU A 251 12.73 32.89 19.37
N GLY A 252 12.77 32.82 18.04
CA GLY A 252 14.00 32.76 17.25
C GLY A 252 14.30 31.38 16.68
N VAL A 253 15.55 31.17 16.27
CA VAL A 253 16.03 29.90 15.73
C VAL A 253 16.46 28.99 16.88
N GLY A 254 15.85 27.82 17.01
CA GLY A 254 16.20 26.83 18.04
C GLY A 254 17.49 26.06 17.73
N TRP A 255 17.69 25.70 16.44
CA TRP A 255 18.90 25.05 15.90
C TRP A 255 18.89 25.09 14.37
N TYR A 256 19.94 24.56 13.74
CA TYR A 256 20.07 24.45 12.29
C TYR A 256 20.04 22.99 11.82
N ALA A 257 19.31 22.73 10.75
CA ALA A 257 19.28 21.46 10.02
C ALA A 257 20.30 21.43 8.87
N VAL A 258 20.65 20.23 8.39
CA VAL A 258 21.46 20.02 7.18
C VAL A 258 20.61 20.13 5.91
N GLY A 259 19.36 19.67 5.98
CA GLY A 259 18.47 19.57 4.84
C GLY A 259 17.01 19.67 5.28
N ASN A 260 16.17 20.08 4.34
CA ASN A 260 14.75 20.27 4.58
C ASN A 260 14.10 19.01 5.12
N GLY A 261 13.07 19.23 5.94
CA GLY A 261 12.07 18.22 6.17
C GLY A 261 11.45 17.86 4.83
N GLN A 262 11.44 16.58 4.50
CA GLN A 262 10.50 16.12 3.52
C GLN A 262 9.21 15.85 4.29
N GLN A 263 8.13 16.53 3.91
CA GLN A 263 6.80 15.91 3.97
C GLN A 263 6.75 14.76 2.95
N THR A 264 7.68 13.81 3.09
CA THR A 264 7.49 12.47 2.55
C THR A 264 6.26 11.95 3.23
N ASN A 265 5.23 11.66 2.44
CA ASN A 265 4.43 10.49 2.74
C ASN A 265 5.36 9.27 2.65
N ASP A 266 6.21 9.07 3.66
CA ASP A 266 7.01 7.87 3.82
C ASP A 266 6.08 6.65 4.04
N ASP A 267 4.81 6.95 4.34
CA ASP A 267 3.65 6.10 4.37
C ASP A 267 2.90 5.96 3.04
N TYR A 268 3.11 6.78 1.99
CA TYR A 268 2.47 6.62 0.68
C TYR A 268 3.46 6.72 -0.49
N LYS A 269 3.50 5.67 -1.31
CA LYS A 269 4.17 5.69 -2.61
C LYS A 269 3.23 5.07 -3.64
N LEU A 270 3.12 5.69 -4.80
CA LEU A 270 2.59 5.07 -6.01
C LEU A 270 3.59 5.37 -7.11
N LEU A 271 4.01 4.34 -7.85
CA LEU A 271 4.87 4.50 -9.01
C LEU A 271 4.03 4.84 -10.26
N GLY A 272 2.81 4.31 -10.37
CA GLY A 272 1.94 4.55 -11.51
C GLY A 272 2.32 3.67 -12.68
N VAL A 273 2.63 2.40 -12.41
CA VAL A 273 2.97 1.43 -13.45
C VAL A 273 1.74 1.19 -14.34
N LYS A 274 1.92 1.35 -15.65
CA LYS A 274 0.90 1.09 -16.66
C LYS A 274 0.44 -0.37 -16.58
N ASN A 275 -0.87 -0.59 -16.61
CA ASN A 275 -1.44 -1.94 -16.72
C ASN A 275 -1.44 -2.46 -18.17
N TYR A 276 -1.33 -3.77 -18.31
CA TYR A 276 -1.61 -4.51 -19.53
C TYR A 276 -2.54 -5.67 -19.20
N ASN A 277 -3.81 -5.57 -19.60
CA ASN A 277 -4.77 -6.65 -19.44
C ASN A 277 -4.39 -7.81 -20.40
N GLN A 278 -4.05 -8.96 -19.84
CA GLN A 278 -3.48 -10.08 -20.58
C GLN A 278 -4.52 -10.75 -21.50
N TYR A 279 -5.78 -10.86 -21.06
CA TYR A 279 -6.87 -11.43 -21.84
C TYR A 279 -7.26 -10.55 -23.03
N ALA A 280 -7.39 -9.23 -22.82
CA ALA A 280 -7.68 -8.27 -23.89
C ALA A 280 -6.58 -8.19 -24.97
N LEU A 281 -5.39 -8.70 -24.66
CA LEU A 281 -4.22 -8.73 -25.55
C LEU A 281 -3.86 -10.15 -26.03
N GLY A 282 -4.77 -11.11 -25.86
CA GLY A 282 -4.64 -12.48 -26.38
C GLY A 282 -3.59 -13.35 -25.67
N ALA A 283 -3.20 -13.00 -24.45
CA ALA A 283 -2.21 -13.71 -23.65
C ALA A 283 -2.81 -14.26 -22.33
N PRO A 284 -3.78 -15.20 -22.37
CA PRO A 284 -4.53 -15.66 -21.21
C PRO A 284 -3.66 -16.28 -20.11
N SER A 285 -2.46 -16.80 -20.41
CA SER A 285 -1.50 -17.30 -19.42
C SER A 285 -0.23 -16.43 -19.31
N GLY A 286 -0.32 -15.14 -19.66
CA GLY A 286 0.83 -14.24 -19.79
C GLY A 286 1.30 -13.52 -18.52
N CYS A 287 0.77 -13.82 -17.33
CA CYS A 287 0.82 -12.91 -16.16
C CYS A 287 2.23 -12.47 -15.72
N GLU A 288 3.20 -13.38 -15.63
CA GLU A 288 4.57 -13.05 -15.23
C GLU A 288 5.28 -12.17 -16.27
N GLY A 289 5.06 -12.45 -17.55
CA GLY A 289 5.65 -11.68 -18.65
C GLY A 289 4.98 -10.32 -18.83
N ALA A 290 3.68 -10.23 -18.62
CA ALA A 290 2.95 -8.97 -18.57
C ALA A 290 3.48 -8.09 -17.43
N SER A 291 3.55 -8.62 -16.20
CA SER A 291 4.08 -7.88 -15.05
C SER A 291 5.54 -7.44 -15.23
N LEU A 292 6.39 -8.30 -15.84
CA LEU A 292 7.77 -7.90 -16.16
C LEU A 292 7.81 -6.77 -17.20
N LEU A 293 6.97 -6.79 -18.23
CA LEU A 293 6.92 -5.72 -19.23
C LEU A 293 6.44 -4.40 -18.61
N GLN A 294 5.39 -4.45 -17.77
CA GLN A 294 4.88 -3.31 -17.01
C GLN A 294 6.01 -2.65 -16.20
N ALA A 295 6.77 -3.45 -15.44
CA ALA A 295 7.90 -3.01 -14.64
C ALA A 295 9.08 -2.47 -15.48
N LEU A 296 9.44 -3.13 -16.59
CA LEU A 296 10.49 -2.69 -17.51
C LEU A 296 10.15 -1.35 -18.18
N GLN A 297 8.92 -1.19 -18.68
CA GLN A 297 8.48 0.03 -19.35
C GLN A 297 8.40 1.21 -18.37
N TYR A 298 8.01 0.98 -17.11
CA TYR A 298 8.11 2.01 -16.06
C TYR A 298 9.55 2.51 -15.87
N LYS A 299 10.55 1.62 -15.96
CA LYS A 299 11.98 1.97 -15.92
C LYS A 299 12.54 2.46 -17.27
N GLY A 300 11.66 2.81 -18.23
CA GLY A 300 12.03 3.35 -19.53
C GLY A 300 12.71 2.34 -20.47
N LYS A 301 12.48 1.04 -20.28
CA LYS A 301 13.03 -0.04 -21.13
C LYS A 301 11.95 -0.56 -22.07
N ILE A 302 12.33 -0.88 -23.31
CA ILE A 302 11.45 -1.50 -24.33
C ILE A 302 10.05 -0.87 -24.44
N THR A 303 9.96 0.46 -24.33
CA THR A 303 8.71 1.22 -24.26
C THR A 303 7.90 1.23 -25.56
N ASN A 304 8.52 0.82 -26.67
CA ASN A 304 7.91 0.69 -27.98
C ASN A 304 7.45 -0.74 -28.32
N TRP A 305 7.63 -1.71 -27.41
CA TRP A 305 7.21 -3.10 -27.63
C TRP A 305 5.78 -3.34 -27.10
N SER A 306 5.01 -4.13 -27.86
CA SER A 306 3.73 -4.67 -27.39
C SER A 306 3.91 -5.87 -26.47
N LEU A 307 2.86 -6.23 -25.71
CA LEU A 307 2.87 -7.43 -24.87
C LEU A 307 3.15 -8.70 -25.68
N THR A 308 2.51 -8.86 -26.84
CA THR A 308 2.69 -10.01 -27.74
C THR A 308 4.12 -10.10 -28.27
N GLN A 309 4.70 -8.98 -28.71
CA GLN A 309 6.10 -8.92 -29.17
C GLN A 309 7.07 -9.34 -28.06
N PHE A 310 6.82 -8.89 -26.82
CA PHE A 310 7.64 -9.28 -25.67
C PHE A 310 7.50 -10.77 -25.37
N LEU A 311 6.26 -11.26 -25.19
CA LEU A 311 5.96 -12.65 -24.85
C LEU A 311 6.44 -13.66 -25.90
N ASN A 312 6.50 -13.30 -27.19
CA ASN A 312 7.11 -14.14 -28.23
C ASN A 312 8.61 -14.44 -27.97
N THR A 313 9.30 -13.63 -27.15
CA THR A 313 10.71 -13.86 -26.76
C THR A 313 10.89 -14.65 -25.46
N ILE A 314 9.80 -15.10 -24.81
CA ILE A 314 9.86 -15.76 -23.50
C ILE A 314 10.59 -17.11 -23.60
N PRO A 315 11.61 -17.39 -22.76
CA PRO A 315 12.31 -18.67 -22.82
C PRO A 315 11.37 -19.81 -22.44
N LYS A 316 11.29 -20.85 -23.27
CA LYS A 316 10.42 -22.01 -23.03
C LYS A 316 11.11 -23.06 -22.16
N SER A 317 10.34 -23.69 -21.27
CA SER A 317 10.76 -24.90 -20.56
C SER A 317 10.63 -26.10 -21.50
N THR A 318 11.71 -26.85 -21.68
CA THR A 318 11.73 -28.08 -22.50
C THR A 318 11.30 -29.33 -21.73
N ASN A 319 11.20 -29.24 -20.39
CA ASN A 319 10.89 -30.36 -19.50
C ASN A 319 9.65 -30.12 -18.63
N GLY A 320 8.82 -29.13 -18.96
CA GLY A 320 7.60 -28.80 -18.23
C GLY A 320 7.83 -28.27 -16.81
N ASN A 321 9.04 -27.82 -16.48
CA ASN A 321 9.40 -27.28 -15.17
C ASN A 321 9.52 -25.75 -15.23
N PRO A 322 8.72 -24.97 -14.47
CA PRO A 322 8.76 -23.50 -14.51
C PRO A 322 10.08 -22.90 -14.00
N ASN A 323 10.93 -23.68 -13.33
CA ASN A 323 12.29 -23.28 -12.92
C ASN A 323 13.29 -23.19 -14.09
N THR A 324 13.00 -23.81 -15.25
CA THR A 324 13.91 -23.81 -16.42
C THR A 324 13.46 -22.85 -17.53
N GLY A 325 12.19 -22.43 -17.53
CA GLY A 325 11.60 -21.52 -18.50
C GLY A 325 10.07 -21.45 -18.34
N PHE A 326 9.39 -20.76 -19.24
CA PHE A 326 7.92 -20.75 -19.31
C PHE A 326 7.40 -22.09 -19.84
N VAL A 327 6.52 -22.73 -19.08
CA VAL A 327 5.86 -23.99 -19.46
C VAL A 327 4.66 -23.69 -20.36
N GLY A 328 4.53 -24.36 -21.50
CA GLY A 328 3.41 -24.15 -22.43
C GLY A 328 3.50 -22.83 -23.22
N SER A 329 2.35 -22.21 -23.49
CA SER A 329 2.23 -20.95 -24.24
C SER A 329 1.54 -19.86 -23.41
N PRO A 330 2.04 -18.61 -23.38
CA PRO A 330 1.30 -17.53 -22.72
C PRO A 330 0.03 -17.15 -23.49
N PHE A 331 -0.11 -17.59 -24.74
CA PHE A 331 -1.24 -17.33 -25.64
C PHE A 331 -2.32 -18.43 -25.62
N VAL A 332 -2.09 -19.53 -24.88
CA VAL A 332 -3.01 -20.69 -24.84
C VAL A 332 -3.22 -21.13 -23.40
N GLU A 333 -4.47 -21.14 -22.97
CA GLU A 333 -4.90 -21.61 -21.65
C GLU A 333 -5.55 -22.99 -21.77
N ASN A 334 -5.20 -23.92 -20.88
CA ASN A 334 -5.82 -25.26 -20.81
C ASN A 334 -5.62 -25.88 -19.42
N SER A 335 -6.51 -26.78 -19.03
CA SER A 335 -6.55 -27.38 -17.69
C SER A 335 -5.44 -28.39 -17.36
N TRP A 336 -4.68 -28.85 -18.37
CA TRP A 336 -3.66 -29.91 -18.22
C TRP A 336 -2.23 -29.38 -18.14
N THR A 337 -2.01 -28.09 -18.44
CA THR A 337 -0.68 -27.47 -18.50
C THR A 337 -0.50 -26.48 -17.36
N TYR A 338 0.56 -26.64 -16.56
CA TYR A 338 0.96 -25.64 -15.57
C TYR A 338 1.67 -24.44 -16.24
N SER A 339 0.91 -23.57 -16.91
CA SER A 339 1.46 -22.41 -17.62
C SER A 339 2.01 -21.36 -16.65
N ALA A 340 3.32 -21.36 -16.43
CA ALA A 340 4.03 -20.43 -15.57
C ALA A 340 5.53 -20.34 -15.91
N ILE A 341 6.19 -19.28 -15.43
CA ILE A 341 7.65 -19.12 -15.36
C ILE A 341 8.04 -18.65 -13.96
N TYR A 342 9.09 -19.21 -13.36
CA TYR A 342 9.49 -18.88 -11.98
C TYR A 342 10.58 -17.79 -11.92
N PRO A 343 10.88 -17.22 -10.73
CA PRO A 343 11.73 -16.04 -10.58
C PRO A 343 13.11 -16.10 -11.25
N ALA A 344 13.78 -17.25 -11.23
CA ALA A 344 15.11 -17.39 -11.81
C ALA A 344 15.13 -17.22 -13.34
N PRO A 345 14.40 -18.03 -14.14
CA PRO A 345 14.35 -17.83 -15.59
C PRO A 345 13.68 -16.51 -16.00
N LEU A 346 12.68 -16.01 -15.25
CA LEU A 346 12.11 -14.68 -15.51
C LEU A 346 13.17 -13.57 -15.35
N THR A 347 14.00 -13.66 -14.30
CA THR A 347 15.10 -12.70 -14.06
C THR A 347 16.13 -12.74 -15.19
N THR A 348 16.63 -13.93 -15.54
CA THR A 348 17.63 -14.11 -16.62
C THR A 348 17.12 -13.58 -17.96
N TRP A 349 15.82 -13.73 -18.24
CA TRP A 349 15.20 -13.17 -19.43
C TRP A 349 15.07 -11.64 -19.35
N GLY A 350 14.57 -11.10 -18.23
CA GLY A 350 14.44 -9.65 -18.02
C GLY A 350 15.78 -8.90 -18.04
N GLN A 351 16.87 -9.54 -17.63
CA GLN A 351 18.23 -8.99 -17.70
C GLN A 351 18.72 -8.69 -19.12
N LYS A 352 18.09 -9.24 -20.16
CA LYS A 352 18.34 -8.85 -21.55
C LYS A 352 17.87 -7.43 -21.88
N TYR A 353 16.98 -6.86 -21.07
CA TYR A 353 16.27 -5.61 -21.35
C TYR A 353 16.46 -4.52 -20.27
N GLY A 354 16.83 -4.89 -19.04
CA GLY A 354 17.02 -3.94 -17.94
C GLY A 354 17.77 -4.52 -16.73
N ASN A 355 17.93 -3.73 -15.68
CA ASN A 355 18.52 -4.20 -14.41
C ASN A 355 17.46 -4.96 -13.62
N VAL A 356 17.38 -6.27 -13.85
CA VAL A 356 16.39 -7.16 -13.23
C VAL A 356 17.08 -8.08 -12.23
N GLN A 357 16.53 -8.19 -11.02
CA GLN A 357 17.13 -8.94 -9.92
C GLN A 357 16.11 -9.85 -9.24
N ASN A 358 16.45 -11.12 -9.06
CA ASN A 358 15.67 -12.04 -8.24
C ASN A 358 15.87 -11.68 -6.76
N ILE A 359 14.78 -11.31 -6.08
CA ILE A 359 14.77 -10.97 -4.65
C ILE A 359 13.87 -11.93 -3.85
N SER A 360 13.62 -13.12 -4.38
CA SER A 360 12.82 -14.14 -3.72
C SER A 360 13.37 -14.50 -2.33
N GLY A 361 12.48 -14.74 -1.38
CA GLY A 361 12.77 -14.87 0.05
C GLY A 361 12.67 -13.55 0.83
N SER A 362 12.69 -12.40 0.16
CA SER A 362 12.61 -11.07 0.80
C SER A 362 11.35 -10.87 1.64
N SER A 363 11.47 -10.10 2.72
CA SER A 363 10.35 -9.67 3.55
C SER A 363 9.55 -8.55 2.88
N MET A 364 8.28 -8.37 3.28
CA MET A 364 7.44 -7.29 2.74
C MET A 364 8.08 -5.90 2.93
N ASN A 365 8.82 -5.68 4.04
CA ASN A 365 9.53 -4.42 4.25
C ASN A 365 10.63 -4.18 3.21
N ILE A 366 11.31 -5.22 2.71
CA ILE A 366 12.28 -5.09 1.62
C ILE A 366 11.55 -4.72 0.31
N LEU A 367 10.44 -5.40 0.01
CA LEU A 367 9.60 -5.08 -1.15
C LEU A 367 9.13 -3.62 -1.12
N LEU A 368 8.60 -3.15 0.02
CA LEU A 368 8.15 -1.75 0.15
C LEU A 368 9.31 -0.74 0.08
N ASN A 369 10.53 -1.11 0.49
CA ASN A 369 11.71 -0.24 0.36
C ASN A 369 12.20 -0.13 -1.09
N GLU A 370 12.09 -1.18 -1.89
CA GLU A 370 12.38 -1.14 -3.33
C GLU A 370 11.33 -0.27 -4.06
N VAL A 371 10.04 -0.45 -3.77
CA VAL A 371 8.97 0.44 -4.30
C VAL A 371 9.18 1.90 -3.88
N LYS A 372 9.54 2.16 -2.61
CA LYS A 372 9.93 3.48 -2.12
C LYS A 372 11.07 4.09 -2.95
N SER A 373 12.03 3.26 -3.34
CA SER A 373 13.22 3.62 -4.12
C SER A 373 12.96 3.79 -5.63
N GLY A 374 11.72 3.62 -6.10
CA GLY A 374 11.39 3.75 -7.52
C GLY A 374 11.53 2.46 -8.33
N ASN A 375 11.50 1.30 -7.67
CA ASN A 375 11.74 0.00 -8.28
C ASN A 375 10.48 -0.89 -8.17
N PRO A 376 9.70 -1.07 -9.26
CA PRO A 376 8.54 -1.97 -9.27
C PRO A 376 8.97 -3.44 -9.18
N ILE A 377 8.06 -4.27 -8.66
CA ILE A 377 8.35 -5.66 -8.32
C ILE A 377 7.30 -6.58 -8.93
N VAL A 378 7.73 -7.55 -9.74
CA VAL A 378 6.90 -8.70 -10.11
C VAL A 378 6.84 -9.65 -8.91
N ALA A 379 5.65 -9.85 -8.37
CA ALA A 379 5.41 -10.72 -7.22
C ALA A 379 4.44 -11.85 -7.60
N TRP A 380 4.79 -13.09 -7.28
CA TRP A 380 3.90 -14.23 -7.49
C TRP A 380 2.94 -14.33 -6.31
N VAL A 381 1.66 -14.30 -6.65
CA VAL A 381 0.53 -14.28 -5.73
C VAL A 381 -0.44 -15.39 -6.14
N THR A 382 -1.74 -15.21 -5.92
CA THR A 382 -2.78 -16.10 -6.40
C THR A 382 -3.86 -15.29 -7.12
N ILE A 383 -4.61 -15.93 -8.02
CA ILE A 383 -5.74 -15.29 -8.71
C ILE A 383 -6.70 -14.72 -7.65
N ASN A 384 -7.06 -13.44 -7.81
CA ASN A 384 -7.92 -12.68 -6.89
C ASN A 384 -7.48 -12.73 -5.41
N PHE A 385 -6.18 -12.93 -5.15
CA PHE A 385 -5.59 -13.07 -3.81
C PHE A 385 -6.28 -14.13 -2.93
N GLN A 386 -6.85 -15.16 -3.56
CA GLN A 386 -7.52 -16.27 -2.88
C GLN A 386 -6.53 -17.19 -2.16
N PRO A 387 -6.93 -17.92 -1.09
CA PRO A 387 -6.08 -18.92 -0.45
C PRO A 387 -5.41 -19.86 -1.44
N ILE A 388 -4.14 -20.19 -1.20
CA ILE A 388 -3.33 -21.01 -2.10
C ILE A 388 -3.86 -22.44 -2.19
N ARG A 389 -4.03 -22.93 -3.42
CA ARG A 389 -4.47 -24.30 -3.73
C ARG A 389 -3.25 -25.08 -4.20
N TRP A 390 -2.64 -25.87 -3.31
CA TRP A 390 -1.49 -26.69 -3.65
C TRP A 390 -1.89 -27.91 -4.49
N GLY A 391 -1.10 -28.22 -5.52
CA GLY A 391 -1.21 -29.41 -6.34
C GLY A 391 0.14 -30.07 -6.59
N ASN A 392 0.12 -31.37 -6.89
CA ASN A 392 1.30 -32.14 -7.23
C ASN A 392 1.49 -32.18 -8.74
N TRP A 393 2.65 -31.75 -9.21
CA TRP A 393 3.06 -31.80 -10.61
C TRP A 393 4.36 -32.60 -10.75
N ASN A 394 4.70 -33.01 -11.96
CA ASN A 394 5.91 -33.82 -12.23
C ASN A 394 7.22 -33.13 -11.82
N PHE A 395 7.21 -31.79 -11.66
CA PHE A 395 8.34 -30.99 -11.20
C PHE A 395 8.30 -30.65 -9.68
N GLY A 396 7.26 -31.08 -8.96
CA GLY A 396 7.08 -30.84 -7.52
C GLY A 396 5.72 -30.25 -7.15
N VAL A 397 5.60 -29.78 -5.90
CA VAL A 397 4.40 -29.12 -5.39
C VAL A 397 4.33 -27.69 -5.94
N ALA A 398 3.17 -27.30 -6.48
CA ALA A 398 2.95 -25.99 -7.09
C ALA A 398 1.59 -25.38 -6.70
N ALA A 399 1.43 -24.08 -6.92
CA ALA A 399 0.18 -23.36 -6.65
C ALA A 399 -0.73 -23.45 -7.89
N ASN A 400 -1.81 -24.22 -7.83
CA ASN A 400 -2.74 -24.40 -8.96
C ASN A 400 -3.48 -23.11 -9.34
N ASN A 401 -3.72 -22.22 -8.39
CA ASN A 401 -4.23 -20.86 -8.62
C ASN A 401 -3.09 -19.83 -8.72
N ASN A 402 -2.00 -20.16 -9.43
CA ASN A 402 -0.85 -19.27 -9.66
C ASN A 402 -1.29 -17.95 -10.31
N HIS A 403 -0.69 -16.86 -9.88
CA HIS A 403 -0.77 -15.57 -10.57
C HIS A 403 0.48 -14.75 -10.29
N ALA A 404 0.73 -13.72 -11.10
CA ALA A 404 1.76 -12.72 -10.86
C ALA A 404 1.26 -11.31 -11.19
N VAL A 405 1.64 -10.35 -10.35
CA VAL A 405 1.25 -8.94 -10.45
C VAL A 405 2.47 -8.04 -10.28
N THR A 406 2.38 -6.79 -10.77
CA THR A 406 3.39 -5.76 -10.48
C THR A 406 3.00 -4.99 -9.22
N LEU A 407 3.70 -5.22 -8.11
CA LEU A 407 3.63 -4.38 -6.92
C LEU A 407 4.37 -3.06 -7.19
N ASP A 408 3.62 -1.95 -7.16
CA ASP A 408 4.13 -0.63 -7.53
C ASP A 408 3.68 0.51 -6.59
N GLY A 409 2.97 0.21 -5.51
CA GLY A 409 2.64 1.21 -4.50
C GLY A 409 2.34 0.66 -3.11
N TYR A 410 2.32 1.55 -2.13
CA TYR A 410 1.92 1.28 -0.76
C TYR A 410 1.28 2.50 -0.10
N ASN A 411 0.36 2.24 0.84
CA ASN A 411 -0.22 3.20 1.76
C ASN A 411 -0.21 2.58 3.16
N LYS A 412 0.79 2.91 3.99
CA LYS A 412 0.93 2.44 5.37
C LYS A 412 -0.15 3.01 6.28
N GLY A 413 -0.71 4.19 5.96
CA GLY A 413 -1.80 4.82 6.72
C GLY A 413 -3.10 4.02 6.65
N SER A 414 -3.46 3.52 5.48
CA SER A 414 -4.60 2.61 5.28
C SER A 414 -4.24 1.12 5.34
N ASN A 415 -2.98 0.78 5.60
CA ASN A 415 -2.43 -0.57 5.52
C ASN A 415 -2.75 -1.28 4.18
N GLN A 416 -2.55 -0.58 3.07
CA GLN A 416 -2.75 -1.08 1.71
C GLN A 416 -1.45 -1.15 0.90
N VAL A 417 -1.48 -1.94 -0.17
CA VAL A 417 -0.57 -1.86 -1.31
C VAL A 417 -1.33 -1.60 -2.60
N HIS A 418 -0.65 -1.09 -3.61
CA HIS A 418 -1.16 -0.95 -4.96
C HIS A 418 -0.45 -1.95 -5.88
N VAL A 419 -1.22 -2.60 -6.73
CA VAL A 419 -0.73 -3.53 -7.74
C VAL A 419 -1.26 -3.13 -9.11
N SER A 420 -0.45 -3.34 -10.15
CA SER A 420 -0.94 -3.49 -11.50
C SER A 420 -1.07 -4.99 -11.80
N ASP A 421 -2.33 -5.45 -11.86
CA ASP A 421 -2.72 -6.83 -12.04
C ASP A 421 -3.05 -7.10 -13.52
N PRO A 422 -2.32 -7.99 -14.22
CA PRO A 422 -2.60 -8.31 -15.62
C PRO A 422 -3.99 -8.91 -15.90
N ILE A 423 -4.71 -9.38 -14.88
CA ILE A 423 -6.09 -9.88 -15.01
C ILE A 423 -7.08 -8.78 -14.62
N SER A 424 -6.92 -8.23 -13.42
CA SER A 424 -7.95 -7.40 -12.75
C SER A 424 -7.69 -5.88 -12.80
N GLY A 425 -6.67 -5.42 -13.50
CA GLY A 425 -6.35 -3.99 -13.65
C GLY A 425 -5.46 -3.42 -12.54
N SER A 426 -5.38 -2.09 -12.43
CA SER A 426 -4.61 -1.44 -11.35
C SER A 426 -5.51 -1.08 -10.17
N TYR A 427 -5.18 -1.53 -8.94
CA TYR A 427 -6.01 -1.29 -7.75
C TYR A 427 -5.24 -1.33 -6.43
N TRP A 428 -5.85 -0.74 -5.39
CA TRP A 428 -5.41 -0.80 -4.00
C TRP A 428 -6.04 -2.00 -3.28
N LEU A 429 -5.25 -2.76 -2.53
CA LEU A 429 -5.73 -3.86 -1.67
C LEU A 429 -5.04 -3.87 -0.31
N SER A 430 -5.62 -4.59 0.66
CA SER A 430 -5.03 -4.81 1.98
C SER A 430 -3.60 -5.35 1.88
N ARG A 431 -2.64 -4.65 2.49
CA ARG A 431 -1.25 -5.09 2.62
C ARG A 431 -1.20 -6.45 3.30
N THR A 432 -2.00 -6.67 4.34
CA THR A 432 -2.04 -7.95 5.07
C THR A 432 -2.47 -9.09 4.17
N THR A 433 -3.46 -8.87 3.30
CA THR A 433 -3.91 -9.87 2.32
C THR A 433 -2.80 -10.19 1.31
N PHE A 434 -2.19 -9.15 0.72
CA PHE A 434 -1.05 -9.32 -0.18
C PHE A 434 0.11 -10.06 0.49
N GLU A 435 0.51 -9.63 1.69
CA GLU A 435 1.64 -10.17 2.43
C GLU A 435 1.42 -11.64 2.84
N ASN A 436 0.20 -12.01 3.23
CA ASN A 436 -0.15 -13.40 3.52
C ASN A 436 -0.03 -14.31 2.30
N ILE A 437 -0.58 -13.89 1.15
CA ILE A 437 -0.52 -14.66 -0.11
C ILE A 437 0.91 -14.73 -0.64
N TYR A 438 1.62 -13.61 -0.68
CA TYR A 438 3.04 -13.56 -1.07
C TYR A 438 3.90 -14.46 -0.18
N ASN A 439 3.71 -14.43 1.14
CA ASN A 439 4.53 -15.21 2.09
C ASN A 439 4.41 -16.74 1.92
N ALA A 440 3.38 -17.24 1.23
CA ALA A 440 3.26 -18.67 0.93
C ALA A 440 4.33 -19.20 -0.02
N ARG A 441 4.94 -18.33 -0.84
CA ARG A 441 6.03 -18.68 -1.78
C ARG A 441 7.26 -17.77 -1.70
N LYS A 442 7.07 -16.51 -1.32
CA LYS A 442 8.07 -15.42 -1.28
C LYS A 442 8.82 -15.26 -2.62
N TYR A 443 8.12 -15.45 -3.74
CA TYR A 443 8.70 -15.32 -5.07
C TYR A 443 8.55 -13.86 -5.55
N ALA A 444 9.67 -13.20 -5.83
CA ALA A 444 9.70 -11.81 -6.25
C ALA A 444 10.92 -11.48 -7.14
N VAL A 445 10.69 -10.61 -8.13
CA VAL A 445 11.71 -10.08 -9.04
C VAL A 445 11.54 -8.57 -9.13
N VAL A 446 12.60 -7.81 -8.88
CA VAL A 446 12.60 -6.33 -8.90
C VAL A 446 13.26 -5.81 -10.17
N VAL A 447 12.75 -4.69 -10.71
CA VAL A 447 13.35 -3.96 -11.83
C VAL A 447 13.87 -2.61 -11.35
N LYS A 448 15.18 -2.36 -11.51
CA LYS A 448 15.92 -1.23 -10.93
C LYS A 448 16.40 -0.19 -11.94
#